data_AF-A0A970TAY8-F1
#
_entry.id   AF-A0A970TAY8-F1
#
_cell.length_a   1.000
_cell.length_b   1.000
_cell.length_c   1.000
_cell.angle_alpha   90.00
_cell.angle_beta   90.00
_cell.angle_gamma   90.00
#
_symmetry.space_group_name_H-M   'P 1'
#
loop_
_entity.id
_entity.type
_entity.pdbx_description
1 polymer ?
#
loop_
_entity_poly.entity_id
_entity_poly.type
_entity_poly.pdbx_seq_one_letter_code
_entity_poly.pdbx_strand_id
1 'polypeptide(L)'
;MAYLAYAILLVLMTALERTWPGWLLIHGRGPELVLVSVVSVALCAGPVAGTFAGLVGGLLLGSVEGAWLGGTFVAFMMLGGIVGFLRGALLAERVLVAALSTLAAVPLVAVVRLLFAAPPEPGPWMLQTLIAAPYSALLALPAFAAFKAVTALLAPEP
;
A
#
# COMPACT_ATOMS: atom_id res chain seq x y z
N MET A 1 -20.27 1.89 -7.11
CA MET A 1 -20.05 0.50 -6.67
C MET A 1 -18.56 0.19 -6.46
N ALA A 2 -17.68 0.39 -7.46
CA ALA A 2 -16.24 0.05 -7.35
C ALA A 2 -15.49 0.72 -6.17
N TYR A 3 -15.72 2.01 -5.89
CA TYR A 3 -15.05 2.72 -4.78
C TYR A 3 -15.38 2.13 -3.40
N LEU A 4 -16.60 1.63 -3.21
CA LEU A 4 -17.04 1.04 -1.95
C LEU A 4 -16.38 -0.34 -1.74
N ALA A 5 -16.21 -1.11 -2.83
CA ALA A 5 -15.45 -2.35 -2.80
C ALA A 5 -13.96 -2.10 -2.46
N TYR A 6 -13.34 -1.05 -2.99
CA TYR A 6 -11.95 -0.71 -2.63
C TYR A 6 -11.82 -0.31 -1.16
N ALA A 7 -12.78 0.41 -0.60
CA ALA A 7 -12.77 0.75 0.83
C ALA A 7 -12.89 -0.52 1.70
N ILE A 8 -13.77 -1.46 1.35
CA ILE A 8 -13.90 -2.74 2.05
C ILE A 8 -12.61 -3.56 1.96
N LEU A 9 -12.01 -3.64 0.78
CA LEU A 9 -10.75 -4.35 0.57
C LEU A 9 -9.59 -3.72 1.35
N LEU A 10 -9.54 -2.38 1.42
CA LEU A 10 -8.58 -1.64 2.26
C LEU A 10 -8.73 -2.05 3.74
N VAL A 11 -9.96 -2.04 4.26
CA VAL A 11 -10.23 -2.44 5.65
C VAL A 11 -9.81 -3.90 5.89
N LEU A 12 -10.11 -4.81 4.95
CA LEU A 12 -9.71 -6.21 5.04
C LEU A 12 -8.18 -6.36 5.06
N MET A 13 -7.48 -5.64 4.19
CA MET A 13 -6.01 -5.66 4.12
C MET A 13 -5.39 -5.08 5.39
N THR A 14 -5.94 -4.00 5.95
CA THR A 14 -5.52 -3.47 7.24
C THR A 14 -5.73 -4.49 8.36
N ALA A 15 -6.89 -5.15 8.40
CA ALA A 15 -7.18 -6.17 9.41
C ALA A 15 -6.21 -7.36 9.30
N LEU A 16 -5.90 -7.78 8.07
CA LEU A 16 -4.96 -8.86 7.80
C LEU A 16 -3.54 -8.47 8.21
N GLU A 17 -3.10 -7.24 7.92
CA GLU A 17 -1.80 -6.72 8.35
C GLU A 17 -1.65 -6.74 9.87
N ARG A 18 -2.73 -6.45 10.61
CA ARG A 18 -2.74 -6.44 12.08
C ARG A 18 -2.87 -7.82 12.72
N THR A 19 -3.54 -8.74 12.04
CA THR A 19 -3.69 -10.13 12.49
C THR A 19 -2.61 -11.04 11.92
N TRP A 20 -1.55 -10.46 11.36
CA TRP A 20 -0.50 -11.23 10.70
C TRP A 20 0.15 -12.21 11.68
N PRO A 21 0.26 -13.50 11.33
CA PRO A 21 0.75 -14.50 12.27
C PRO A 21 2.18 -14.22 12.70
N GLY A 22 2.46 -14.33 14.01
CA GLY A 22 3.80 -14.06 14.56
C GLY A 22 4.92 -14.92 13.95
N TRP A 23 4.60 -16.14 13.51
CA TRP A 23 5.54 -17.06 12.86
C TRP A 23 5.93 -16.66 11.43
N LEU A 24 5.17 -15.73 10.82
CA LEU A 24 5.39 -15.22 9.47
C LEU A 24 5.94 -13.78 9.48
N LEU A 25 6.34 -13.28 10.64
CA LEU A 25 7.03 -12.00 10.79
C LEU A 25 8.50 -12.16 10.39
N ILE A 26 8.99 -11.27 9.53
CA ILE A 26 10.40 -11.21 9.17
C ILE A 26 11.01 -10.07 9.97
N HIS A 27 11.99 -10.39 10.84
CA HIS A 27 12.64 -9.41 11.73
C HIS A 27 11.64 -8.62 12.61
N GLY A 28 10.58 -9.28 13.08
CA GLY A 28 9.57 -8.66 13.95
C GLY A 28 8.63 -7.68 13.23
N ARG A 29 8.69 -7.58 11.90
CA ARG A 29 7.83 -6.71 11.10
C ARG A 29 6.97 -7.51 10.12
N GLY A 30 5.70 -7.14 10.03
CA GLY A 30 4.76 -7.68 9.05
C GLY A 30 4.90 -7.02 7.67
N PRO A 31 4.17 -7.51 6.67
CA PRO A 31 4.07 -6.88 5.35
C PRO A 31 3.26 -5.59 5.42
N GLU A 32 3.62 -4.60 4.60
CA GLU A 32 2.85 -3.34 4.47
C GLU A 32 1.69 -3.54 3.47
N LEU A 33 0.69 -4.33 3.84
CA LEU A 33 -0.46 -4.67 2.99
C LEU A 33 -1.36 -3.48 2.69
N VAL A 34 -1.48 -2.53 3.62
CA VAL A 34 -2.21 -1.30 3.37
C VAL A 34 -1.55 -0.55 2.21
N LEU A 35 -0.22 -0.45 2.18
CA LEU A 35 0.50 0.18 1.07
C LEU A 35 0.30 -0.58 -0.25
N VAL A 36 0.37 -1.92 -0.20
CA VAL A 36 0.11 -2.80 -1.35
C VAL A 36 -1.29 -2.56 -1.93
N SER A 37 -2.30 -2.41 -1.07
CA SER A 37 -3.67 -2.16 -1.50
C SER A 37 -3.82 -0.79 -2.16
N VAL A 38 -3.16 0.25 -1.64
CA VAL A 38 -3.14 1.59 -2.24
C VAL A 38 -2.51 1.57 -3.63
N VAL A 39 -1.36 0.90 -3.77
CA VAL A 39 -0.68 0.71 -5.06
C VAL A 39 -1.59 -0.04 -6.04
N SER A 40 -2.27 -1.08 -5.56
CA SER A 40 -3.17 -1.89 -6.40
C SER A 40 -4.36 -1.08 -6.91
N VAL A 41 -5.01 -0.31 -6.03
CA VAL A 41 -6.13 0.57 -6.42
C VAL A 41 -5.66 1.66 -7.38
N ALA A 42 -4.49 2.24 -7.15
CA ALA A 42 -3.91 3.26 -8.02
C ALA A 42 -3.68 2.73 -9.44
N LEU A 43 -3.12 1.52 -9.57
CA LEU A 43 -2.88 0.86 -10.86
C LEU A 43 -4.18 0.41 -11.55
N CYS A 44 -5.22 0.01 -10.79
CA CYS A 44 -6.48 -0.43 -11.37
C CYS A 44 -7.43 0.71 -11.75
N ALA A 45 -7.50 1.78 -10.95
CA ALA A 45 -8.51 2.82 -11.06
C ALA A 45 -7.93 4.22 -11.33
N GLY A 46 -6.60 4.37 -11.38
CA GLY A 46 -5.91 5.61 -11.74
C GLY A 46 -5.58 6.53 -10.56
N PRO A 47 -5.06 7.75 -10.83
CA PRO A 47 -4.44 8.62 -9.82
C PRO A 47 -5.44 9.15 -8.78
N VAL A 48 -6.66 9.51 -9.18
CA VAL A 48 -7.68 10.03 -8.26
C VAL A 48 -8.11 8.95 -7.26
N ALA A 49 -8.38 7.73 -7.76
CA ALA A 49 -8.74 6.59 -6.93
C ALA A 49 -7.57 6.15 -6.02
N GLY A 50 -6.34 6.16 -6.54
CA GLY A 50 -5.12 5.89 -5.77
C GLY A 50 -4.90 6.89 -4.64
N THR A 51 -5.14 8.18 -4.89
CA THR A 51 -5.03 9.24 -3.87
C THR A 51 -6.08 9.06 -2.78
N PHE A 52 -7.32 8.74 -3.15
CA PHE A 52 -8.39 8.46 -2.19
C PHE A 52 -8.11 7.20 -1.37
N ALA A 53 -7.65 6.12 -2.01
CA ALA A 53 -7.21 4.91 -1.33
C ALA A 53 -6.06 5.20 -0.36
N GLY A 54 -5.10 6.03 -0.77
CA GLY A 54 -3.99 6.49 0.08
C GLY A 54 -4.46 7.29 1.30
N LEU A 55 -5.45 8.15 1.13
CA LEU A 55 -6.07 8.88 2.26
C LEU A 55 -6.73 7.91 3.24
N VAL A 56 -7.55 6.98 2.76
CA VAL A 56 -8.25 6.00 3.62
C VAL A 56 -7.26 5.05 4.29
N GLY A 57 -6.26 4.53 3.55
CA GLY A 57 -5.22 3.66 4.08
C GLY A 57 -4.35 4.36 5.12
N GLY A 58 -3.97 5.62 4.86
CA GLY A 58 -3.24 6.46 5.81
C GLY A 58 -4.02 6.74 7.09
N LEU A 59 -5.34 6.99 6.99
CA LEU A 59 -6.23 7.16 8.15
C LEU A 59 -6.26 5.88 8.99
N LEU A 60 -6.56 4.75 8.35
CA LEU A 60 -6.68 3.46 9.04
C LEU A 60 -5.39 3.10 9.77
N LEU A 61 -4.25 3.25 9.09
CA LEU A 61 -2.96 2.87 9.64
C LEU A 61 -2.52 3.84 10.74
N GLY A 62 -2.67 5.14 10.54
CA GLY A 62 -2.35 6.16 11.55
C GLY A 62 -3.23 6.06 12.80
N SER A 63 -4.51 5.70 12.66
CA SER A 63 -5.41 5.49 13.80
C SER A 63 -5.04 4.25 14.63
N VAL A 64 -4.53 3.19 13.99
CA VAL A 64 -4.18 1.95 14.69
C VAL A 64 -2.79 2.01 15.33
N GLU A 65 -1.82 2.67 14.69
CA GLU A 65 -0.45 2.80 15.22
C GLU A 65 -0.29 3.89 16.27
N GLY A 66 -1.28 4.78 16.45
CA GLY A 66 -1.10 6.00 17.23
C GLY A 66 -0.01 6.91 16.66
N ALA A 67 0.37 6.69 15.40
CA ALA A 67 1.41 7.43 14.71
C ALA A 67 0.93 8.83 14.32
N TRP A 68 1.88 9.71 14.00
CA TRP A 68 1.56 11.06 13.56
C TRP A 68 0.80 11.00 12.22
N LEU A 69 -0.51 11.23 12.33
CA LEU A 69 -1.49 11.06 11.25
C LEU A 69 -1.09 11.85 10.00
N GLY A 70 -0.73 13.13 10.17
CA GLY A 70 -0.47 14.06 9.07
C GLY A 70 0.60 13.58 8.07
N GLY A 71 1.77 13.17 8.55
CA GLY A 71 2.86 12.69 7.68
C GLY A 71 2.49 11.39 6.95
N THR A 72 1.80 10.49 7.64
CA THR A 72 1.37 9.20 7.06
C THR A 72 0.30 9.39 5.99
N PHE A 73 -0.65 10.31 6.20
CA PHE A 73 -1.64 10.69 5.19
C PHE A 73 -1.01 11.18 3.91
N VAL A 74 -0.14 12.20 4.02
CA VAL A 74 0.46 12.85 2.86
C VAL A 74 1.32 11.86 2.09
N ALA A 75 2.09 11.01 2.79
CA ALA A 75 2.91 9.98 2.15
C ALA A 75 2.07 9.00 1.32
N PHE A 76 0.98 8.47 1.90
CA PHE A 76 0.13 7.49 1.22
C PHE A 76 -0.66 8.10 0.08
N MET A 77 -1.18 9.33 0.25
CA MET A 77 -1.88 10.06 -0.81
C MET A 77 -0.97 10.38 -1.99
N MET A 78 0.21 10.95 -1.74
CA MET A 78 1.18 11.26 -2.80
C MET A 78 1.60 9.99 -3.54
N LEU A 79 1.89 8.92 -2.80
CA LEU A 79 2.29 7.66 -3.41
C LEU A 79 1.18 7.07 -4.29
N GLY A 80 -0.06 7.02 -3.77
CA GLY A 80 -1.21 6.55 -4.55
C GLY A 80 -1.46 7.38 -5.81
N GLY A 81 -1.27 8.70 -5.73
CA GLY A 81 -1.34 9.59 -6.90
C GLY A 81 -0.24 9.29 -7.92
N ILE A 82 1.04 9.28 -7.49
CA ILE A 82 2.21 9.03 -8.36
C ILE A 82 2.09 7.68 -9.07
N VAL A 83 1.77 6.62 -8.32
CA VAL A 83 1.58 5.27 -8.86
C VAL A 83 0.40 5.21 -9.82
N GLY A 84 -0.67 5.96 -9.55
CA GLY A 84 -1.81 6.02 -10.45
C GLY A 84 -1.55 6.79 -11.74
N PHE A 85 -0.67 7.80 -11.73
CA PHE A 85 -0.21 8.45 -12.97
C PHE A 85 0.61 7.50 -13.84
N LEU A 86 1.40 6.63 -13.21
CA LEU A 86 2.17 5.61 -13.90
C LEU A 86 1.28 4.56 -14.60
N ARG A 87 -0.01 4.44 -14.25
CA ARG A 87 -0.95 3.55 -14.96
C ARG A 87 -1.00 3.80 -16.47
N GLY A 88 -0.93 5.05 -16.89
CA GLY A 88 -0.99 5.43 -18.31
C GLY A 88 0.34 5.28 -19.06
N ALA A 89 1.45 5.11 -18.34
CA ALA A 89 2.81 5.10 -18.90
C ALA A 89 3.52 3.74 -18.75
N LEU A 90 3.22 2.97 -17.71
CA LEU A 90 3.74 1.63 -17.46
C LEU A 90 2.78 0.57 -18.00
N LEU A 91 3.29 -0.64 -18.29
CA LEU A 91 2.54 -1.85 -18.63
C LEU A 91 1.66 -2.31 -17.43
N ALA A 92 0.71 -1.47 -17.01
CA ALA A 92 -0.04 -1.52 -15.76
C ALA A 92 -0.90 -2.78 -15.61
N GLU A 93 -1.08 -3.54 -16.67
CA GLU A 93 -1.78 -4.83 -16.64
C GLU A 93 -0.94 -5.95 -16.03
N ARG A 94 0.39 -5.81 -16.01
CA ARG A 94 1.31 -6.83 -15.52
C ARG A 94 1.41 -6.76 -14.00
N VAL A 95 1.15 -7.88 -13.36
CA VAL A 95 1.29 -8.07 -11.91
C VAL A 95 2.70 -7.69 -11.41
N LEU A 96 3.73 -7.84 -12.26
CA LEU A 96 5.10 -7.41 -11.97
C LEU A 96 5.22 -5.90 -11.71
N VAL A 97 4.42 -5.05 -12.36
CA VAL A 97 4.45 -3.61 -12.13
C VAL A 97 3.95 -3.27 -10.72
N ALA A 98 2.95 -4.00 -10.22
CA ALA A 98 2.49 -3.87 -8.83
C ALA A 98 3.59 -4.29 -7.83
N ALA A 99 4.31 -5.37 -8.09
CA ALA A 99 5.44 -5.78 -7.24
C ALA A 99 6.60 -4.78 -7.26
N LEU A 100 7.00 -4.28 -8.44
CA LEU A 100 8.09 -3.31 -8.54
C LEU A 100 7.72 -1.94 -7.93
N SER A 101 6.49 -1.48 -8.15
CA SER A 101 6.02 -0.23 -7.56
C SER A 101 5.90 -0.33 -6.03
N THR A 102 5.43 -1.45 -5.49
CA THR A 102 5.43 -1.68 -4.03
C THR A 102 6.84 -1.78 -3.46
N LEU A 103 7.76 -2.45 -4.15
CA LEU A 103 9.18 -2.53 -3.75
C LEU A 103 9.83 -1.15 -3.62
N ALA A 104 9.53 -0.23 -4.54
CA ALA A 104 10.02 1.15 -4.49
C ALA A 104 9.22 2.03 -3.50
N ALA A 105 7.92 1.78 -3.35
CA ALA A 105 7.04 2.56 -2.50
C ALA A 105 7.35 2.41 -1.00
N VAL A 106 7.61 1.18 -0.55
CA VAL A 106 7.88 0.90 0.86
C VAL A 106 9.04 1.75 1.42
N PRO A 107 10.25 1.75 0.82
CA PRO A 107 11.34 2.59 1.31
C PRO A 107 11.06 4.09 1.14
N LEU A 108 10.36 4.50 0.07
CA LEU A 108 10.02 5.90 -0.14
C LEU A 108 9.10 6.43 0.96
N VAL A 109 8.04 5.69 1.30
CA VAL A 109 7.16 6.02 2.42
C VAL A 109 7.92 5.99 3.75
N ALA A 110 8.87 5.07 3.92
CA ALA A 110 9.70 5.01 5.11
C ALA A 110 10.52 6.29 5.31
N VAL A 111 11.15 6.80 4.25
CA VAL A 111 11.91 8.05 4.28
C VAL A 111 11.00 9.24 4.60
N VAL A 112 9.81 9.29 4.00
CA VAL A 112 8.84 10.36 4.32
C VAL A 112 8.39 10.29 5.78
N ARG A 113 8.13 9.08 6.31
CA ARG A 113 7.80 8.88 7.73
C ARG A 113 8.94 9.34 8.65
N LEU A 114 10.20 9.10 8.31
CA LEU A 114 11.34 9.60 9.09
C LEU A 114 11.40 11.12 9.16
N LEU A 115 11.04 11.81 8.08
CA LEU A 115 11.04 13.27 8.05
C LEU A 115 10.01 13.88 9.01
N PHE A 116 8.84 13.23 9.14
CA PHE A 116 7.72 13.76 9.92
C PHE A 116 7.62 13.21 11.34
N ALA A 117 8.02 11.96 11.55
CA ALA A 117 7.90 11.27 12.83
C ALA A 117 9.02 10.23 12.96
N ALA A 118 10.25 10.71 13.17
CA ALA A 118 11.39 9.84 13.40
C ALA A 118 11.14 8.95 14.64
N PRO A 119 11.18 7.61 14.51
CA PRO A 119 11.06 6.71 15.64
C PRO A 119 12.29 6.82 16.54
N PRO A 120 12.20 6.41 17.83
CA PRO A 120 13.29 6.53 18.80
C PRO A 120 14.61 5.90 18.33
N GLU A 121 14.53 4.83 17.54
CA GLU A 121 15.67 4.14 16.93
C GLU A 121 15.49 4.05 15.39
N PRO A 122 15.92 5.08 14.63
CA PRO A 122 15.64 5.16 13.20
C PRO A 122 16.39 4.12 12.36
N GLY A 123 17.61 3.74 12.78
CA GLY A 123 18.45 2.79 12.05
C GLY A 123 17.84 1.38 11.95
N PRO A 124 17.55 0.71 13.08
CA PRO A 124 16.91 -0.61 13.09
C PRO A 124 15.55 -0.60 12.40
N TRP A 125 14.74 0.45 12.63
CA TRP A 125 13.43 0.60 12.01
C TRP A 125 13.51 0.71 10.48
N MET A 126 14.46 1.48 9.96
CA MET A 126 14.67 1.60 8.51
C MET A 126 15.12 0.26 7.92
N LEU A 127 16.05 -0.44 8.58
CA LEU A 127 16.52 -1.75 8.11
C LEU A 127 15.37 -2.77 8.07
N GLN A 128 14.54 -2.83 9.11
CA GLN A 128 13.35 -3.68 9.14
C GLN A 128 12.36 -3.32 8.02
N THR A 129 12.19 -2.02 7.71
CA THR A 129 11.33 -1.58 6.60
C THR A 129 11.89 -2.00 5.25
N LEU A 130 13.22 -1.92 5.07
CA LEU A 130 13.91 -2.36 3.87
C LEU A 130 13.77 -3.87 3.65
N ILE A 131 13.86 -4.65 4.73
CA ILE A 131 13.68 -6.11 4.72
C ILE A 131 12.20 -6.47 4.44
N ALA A 132 11.25 -5.68 4.93
CA ALA A 132 9.83 -5.88 4.67
C ALA A 132 9.41 -5.53 3.23
N ALA A 133 10.18 -4.69 2.53
CA ALA A 133 9.88 -4.27 1.16
C ALA A 133 9.79 -5.43 0.15
N PRO A 134 10.77 -6.35 0.02
CA PRO A 134 10.66 -7.49 -0.91
C PRO A 134 9.53 -8.44 -0.54
N TYR A 135 9.28 -8.63 0.76
CA TYR A 135 8.18 -9.47 1.23
C TYR A 135 6.81 -8.86 0.90
N SER A 136 6.66 -7.55 1.06
CA SER A 136 5.46 -6.80 0.66
C SER A 136 5.28 -6.81 -0.86
N ALA A 137 6.36 -6.73 -1.62
CA ALA A 137 6.34 -6.83 -3.09
C ALA A 137 5.90 -8.22 -3.58
N LEU A 138 6.33 -9.29 -2.91
CA LEU A 138 5.86 -10.64 -3.20
C LEU A 138 4.36 -10.78 -2.94
N LEU A 139 3.88 -10.24 -1.82
CA LEU A 139 2.45 -10.23 -1.47
C LEU A 139 1.62 -9.27 -2.34
N ALA A 140 2.25 -8.30 -2.98
CA ALA A 140 1.60 -7.45 -3.96
C ALA A 140 1.10 -8.22 -5.18
N LEU A 141 1.75 -9.34 -5.54
CA LEU A 141 1.34 -10.15 -6.69
C LEU A 141 -0.08 -10.72 -6.52
N PRO A 142 -0.38 -11.54 -5.48
CA PRO A 142 -1.72 -12.07 -5.28
C PRO A 142 -2.73 -10.98 -4.91
N ALA A 143 -2.31 -9.96 -4.13
CA ALA A 143 -3.18 -8.85 -3.78
C ALA A 143 -3.66 -8.09 -5.02
N PHE A 144 -2.74 -7.70 -5.91
CA PHE A 144 -3.08 -7.00 -7.15
C PHE A 144 -3.98 -7.84 -8.06
N ALA A 145 -3.73 -9.14 -8.17
CA ALA A 145 -4.60 -10.04 -8.92
C ALA A 145 -6.03 -10.06 -8.35
N ALA A 146 -6.18 -10.10 -7.02
CA ALA A 146 -7.48 -10.03 -6.37
C ALA A 146 -8.18 -8.68 -6.62
N PHE A 147 -7.46 -7.55 -6.47
CA PHE A 147 -8.00 -6.23 -6.78
C PHE A 147 -8.46 -6.13 -8.23
N LYS A 148 -7.63 -6.58 -9.18
CA LYS A 148 -7.95 -6.60 -10.61
C LYS A 148 -9.19 -7.44 -10.91
N ALA A 149 -9.31 -8.63 -10.31
CA ALA A 149 -10.46 -9.51 -10.47
C ALA A 149 -11.76 -8.85 -9.95
N VAL A 150 -11.70 -8.19 -8.79
CA VAL A 150 -12.83 -7.45 -8.22
C VAL A 150 -13.21 -6.26 -9.11
N THR A 151 -12.23 -5.52 -9.63
CA THR A 151 -12.49 -4.41 -10.56
C THR A 151 -13.16 -4.89 -11.83
N ALA A 152 -12.67 -5.98 -12.44
CA ALA A 152 -13.25 -6.56 -13.65
C ALA A 152 -14.69 -7.06 -13.44
N LEU A 153 -15.02 -7.56 -12.24
CA LEU A 153 -16.37 -7.99 -11.89
C LEU A 153 -17.36 -6.82 -11.74
N LEU A 154 -16.90 -5.68 -11.21
CA LEU A 154 -17.73 -4.54 -10.86
C LEU A 154 -17.89 -3.51 -11.99
N ALA A 155 -16.97 -3.51 -12.95
CA ALA A 155 -17.00 -2.66 -14.13
C ALA A 155 -16.37 -3.43 -15.31
N PRO A 156 -17.10 -4.38 -15.91
CA PRO A 156 -16.69 -4.94 -17.19
C PRO A 156 -16.61 -3.77 -18.19
N GLU A 157 -15.42 -3.50 -18.73
CA GLU A 157 -15.31 -2.60 -19.87
C GLU A 157 -16.20 -3.16 -21.01
N PRO A 158 -16.98 -2.31 -21.69
CA PRO A 158 -17.89 -2.74 -22.75
C PRO A 158 -17.16 -3.30 -23.98
#